data_AF-A0A2E4HFC7-F1
#
_entry.id   AF-A0A2E4HFC7-F1
#
_cell.length_a   1.000
_cell.length_b   1.000
_cell.length_c   1.000
_cell.angle_alpha   90.00
_cell.angle_beta   90.00
_cell.angle_gamma   90.00
#
_symmetry.space_group_name_H-M   'P 1'
#
loop_
_entity.id
_entity.type
_entity.pdbx_description
1 polymer ?
#
loop_
_entity_poly.entity_id
_entity_poly.type
_entity_poly.pdbx_seq_one_letter_code
_entity_poly.pdbx_strand_id
1 'polypeptide(L)'
;MGRLRYFKKIVIAIALTVNLFVLAANRDNLKQYIPEEALPYYIESKQETAIHFPVLSFPTKLKTLNLDKTPAFEGVLKGIKGQYLIFDNDTVFNVRSWEGYVVRLTLT
;
A
#
# COMPACT_ATOMS: atom_id res chain seq x y z
N MET A 1 6.02 -5.16 33.86
CA MET A 1 5.51 -4.47 32.66
C MET A 1 6.15 -5.07 31.38
N GLY A 2 5.78 -6.30 31.01
CA GLY A 2 6.54 -7.11 30.04
C GLY A 2 5.74 -8.13 29.22
N ARG A 3 4.41 -7.98 29.11
CA ARG A 3 3.55 -8.99 28.46
C ARG A 3 3.01 -8.62 27.07
N LEU A 4 3.27 -7.41 26.56
CA LEU A 4 2.80 -6.98 25.22
C LEU A 4 3.80 -7.24 24.08
N ARG A 5 5.05 -7.63 24.37
CA ARG A 5 6.09 -7.80 23.33
C ARG A 5 6.09 -9.17 22.65
N TYR A 6 5.46 -10.19 23.21
CA TYR A 6 5.39 -11.53 22.61
C TYR A 6 4.21 -11.73 21.64
N PHE A 7 3.10 -10.99 21.82
CA PHE A 7 1.92 -11.17 20.96
C PHE A 7 2.08 -10.61 19.53
N LYS A 8 2.92 -9.57 19.35
CA LYS A 8 3.19 -9.02 18.01
C LYS A 8 4.11 -9.89 17.13
N LYS A 9 4.82 -10.86 17.72
CA LYS A 9 5.68 -11.79 16.96
C LYS A 9 4.93 -13.04 16.46
N ILE A 10 3.75 -13.36 17.00
CA ILE A 10 2.99 -14.57 16.65
C ILE A 10 2.00 -14.33 15.49
N VAL A 11 1.46 -13.12 15.34
CA VAL A 11 0.40 -12.87 14.33
C VAL A 11 0.95 -12.66 12.91
N ILE A 12 2.22 -12.26 12.76
CA ILE A 12 2.81 -11.99 11.41
C ILE A 12 3.46 -13.24 10.80
N ALA A 13 3.73 -14.29 11.58
CA ALA A 13 4.33 -15.53 11.06
C ALA A 13 3.31 -16.54 10.50
N ILE A 14 2.00 -16.35 10.73
CA ILE A 14 0.96 -17.31 10.31
C ILE A 14 0.50 -17.09 8.85
N ALA A 15 0.79 -15.94 8.23
CA ALA A 15 0.27 -15.62 6.90
C ALA A 15 1.15 -16.06 5.71
N LEU A 16 2.28 -16.73 5.93
CA LEU A 16 3.28 -17.00 4.87
C LEU A 16 3.19 -18.39 4.20
N THR A 17 2.09 -19.12 4.36
CA THR A 17 1.85 -20.33 3.56
C THR A 17 0.38 -20.51 3.19
N VAL A 18 -0.28 -19.44 2.71
CA VAL A 18 -1.57 -19.62 2.06
C VAL A 18 -1.31 -19.90 0.58
N ASN A 19 -1.37 -21.17 0.24
CA ASN A 19 -1.31 -21.66 -1.13
C ASN A 19 -2.36 -20.90 -1.98
N LEU A 20 -1.94 -20.27 -3.08
CA LEU A 20 -2.81 -19.52 -4.03
C LEU A 20 -4.07 -20.33 -4.40
N PHE A 21 -3.97 -21.66 -4.42
CA PHE A 21 -5.07 -22.57 -4.71
C PHE A 21 -6.19 -22.57 -3.66
N VAL A 22 -5.85 -22.42 -2.37
CA VAL A 22 -6.82 -22.45 -1.25
C VAL A 22 -7.63 -21.15 -1.18
N LEU A 23 -7.04 -20.01 -1.54
CA LEU A 23 -7.72 -18.71 -1.55
C LEU A 23 -8.76 -18.62 -2.66
N ALA A 24 -8.44 -19.13 -3.85
CA ALA A 24 -9.38 -19.14 -4.97
C ALA A 24 -10.61 -20.01 -4.70
N ALA A 25 -10.42 -21.22 -4.15
CA ALA A 25 -11.53 -22.14 -3.85
C ALA A 25 -12.48 -21.62 -2.75
N ASN A 26 -11.93 -20.96 -1.71
CA ASN A 26 -12.76 -20.38 -0.65
C ASN A 26 -13.53 -19.14 -1.10
N ARG A 27 -12.98 -18.36 -2.03
CA ARG A 27 -13.64 -17.17 -2.58
C ARG A 27 -14.97 -17.51 -3.26
N ASP A 28 -14.97 -18.55 -4.09
CA ASP A 28 -16.15 -18.93 -4.88
C ASP A 28 -17.29 -19.40 -3.96
N ASN A 29 -16.95 -20.11 -2.87
CA ASN A 29 -17.92 -20.52 -1.84
C ASN A 29 -18.51 -19.33 -1.05
N LEU A 30 -17.79 -18.22 -0.95
CA LEU A 30 -18.24 -17.03 -0.20
C LEU A 30 -19.14 -16.09 -1.03
N LYS A 31 -19.23 -16.28 -2.35
CA LYS A 31 -20.08 -15.47 -3.25
C LYS A 31 -21.54 -15.46 -2.78
N GLN A 32 -22.02 -16.59 -2.25
CA GLN A 32 -23.39 -16.74 -1.75
C GLN A 32 -23.73 -15.86 -0.52
N TYR A 33 -22.72 -15.37 0.20
CA TYR A 33 -22.90 -14.53 1.39
C TYR A 33 -22.71 -13.04 1.10
N ILE A 34 -22.52 -12.65 -0.17
CA ILE A 34 -22.38 -11.25 -0.57
C ILE A 34 -23.78 -10.62 -0.63
N PRO A 35 -24.04 -9.53 0.12
CA PRO A 35 -25.32 -8.84 0.07
C PRO A 35 -25.57 -8.22 -1.32
N GLU A 36 -26.83 -8.05 -1.69
CA GLU A 36 -27.26 -7.54 -3.00
C GLU A 36 -26.65 -6.17 -3.34
N GLU A 37 -26.49 -5.32 -2.32
CA GLU A 37 -25.87 -4.01 -2.43
C GLU A 37 -24.37 -4.05 -2.80
N ALA A 38 -23.68 -5.15 -2.46
CA ALA A 38 -22.24 -5.31 -2.67
C ALA A 38 -21.90 -6.14 -3.91
N LEU A 39 -22.88 -6.86 -4.48
CA LEU A 39 -22.73 -7.68 -5.69
C LEU A 39 -22.14 -6.93 -6.90
N PRO A 40 -22.48 -5.65 -7.17
CA PRO A 40 -21.88 -4.88 -8.26
C PRO A 40 -20.37 -4.67 -8.14
N TYR A 41 -19.81 -4.76 -6.93
CA TYR A 41 -18.37 -4.60 -6.67
C TYR A 41 -17.61 -5.92 -6.65
N TYR A 42 -18.29 -7.05 -6.88
CA TYR A 42 -17.66 -8.35 -6.94
C TYR A 42 -16.87 -8.52 -8.24
N ILE A 43 -15.54 -8.55 -8.12
CA ILE A 43 -14.64 -8.68 -9.27
C ILE A 43 -14.49 -10.16 -9.64
N GLU A 44 -15.18 -10.68 -10.64
CA GLU A 44 -15.04 -12.11 -11.03
C GLU A 44 -13.61 -12.48 -11.50
N SER A 45 -12.80 -11.50 -11.91
CA SER A 45 -11.45 -11.72 -12.39
C SER A 45 -10.57 -12.45 -11.36
N LYS A 46 -10.02 -13.58 -11.82
CA LYS A 46 -9.15 -14.51 -11.08
C LYS A 46 -7.67 -14.13 -11.20
N GLN A 47 -7.34 -13.11 -12.00
CA GLN A 47 -5.96 -12.74 -12.26
C GLN A 47 -5.49 -11.75 -11.21
N GLU A 48 -4.46 -12.16 -10.47
CA GLU A 48 -3.70 -11.24 -9.64
C GLU A 48 -3.13 -10.14 -10.53
N THR A 49 -3.50 -8.90 -10.25
CA THR A 49 -2.85 -7.76 -10.90
C THR A 49 -1.45 -7.62 -10.33
N ALA A 50 -0.46 -8.09 -11.07
CA ALA A 50 0.94 -7.90 -10.73
C ALA A 50 1.31 -6.41 -10.90
N ILE A 51 1.24 -5.64 -9.81
CA ILE A 51 1.68 -4.24 -9.82
C ILE A 51 3.17 -4.23 -9.48
N HIS A 52 3.97 -3.80 -10.46
CA HIS A 52 5.40 -3.60 -10.23
C HIS A 52 5.63 -2.22 -9.59
N PHE A 53 6.32 -2.19 -8.46
CA PHE A 53 6.71 -0.97 -7.76
C PHE A 53 8.23 -0.77 -7.90
N PRO A 54 8.71 -0.27 -9.06
CA PRO A 54 10.13 -0.10 -9.28
C PRO A 54 10.68 0.98 -8.33
N VAL A 55 11.90 0.76 -7.84
CA VAL A 55 12.72 1.81 -7.24
C VAL A 55 13.95 1.96 -8.11
N LEU A 56 13.98 3.02 -8.92
CA LEU A 56 15.06 3.27 -9.87
C LEU A 56 16.32 3.80 -9.17
N SER A 57 16.14 4.54 -8.08
CA SER A 57 17.22 5.07 -7.26
C SER A 57 16.76 5.19 -5.82
N PHE A 58 17.63 4.82 -4.88
CA PHE A 58 17.42 5.13 -3.47
C PHE A 58 18.00 6.49 -3.15
N PRO A 59 17.36 7.26 -2.25
CA PRO A 59 17.88 8.54 -1.83
C PRO A 59 19.19 8.34 -1.07
N THR A 60 20.21 9.15 -1.37
CA THR A 60 21.48 9.15 -0.64
C THR A 60 21.32 9.76 0.75
N LYS A 61 20.42 10.74 0.88
CA LYS A 61 20.05 11.37 2.14
C LYS A 61 18.54 11.59 2.21
N LEU A 62 17.88 10.97 3.18
CA LEU A 62 16.43 11.08 3.33
C LEU A 62 16.00 12.52 3.65
N LYS A 63 15.23 13.14 2.74
CA LYS A 63 14.52 14.39 2.98
C LYS A 63 13.02 14.13 3.01
N THR A 64 12.39 14.24 4.16
CA THR A 64 10.94 14.03 4.27
C THR A 64 10.19 15.24 3.73
N LEU A 65 9.28 15.04 2.77
CA LEU A 65 8.34 16.06 2.35
C LEU A 65 7.32 16.34 3.46
N ASN A 66 7.17 17.62 3.80
CA ASN A 66 6.22 18.09 4.80
C ASN A 66 5.30 19.14 4.18
N LEU A 67 3.99 18.84 4.12
CA LEU A 67 3.01 19.71 3.46
C LEU A 67 2.63 20.95 4.28
N ASP A 68 2.81 20.94 5.61
CA ASP A 68 2.62 22.15 6.43
C ASP A 68 3.66 23.22 6.10
N LYS A 69 4.90 22.79 5.81
CA LYS A 69 5.99 23.70 5.41
C LYS A 69 6.00 23.96 3.91
N THR A 70 5.57 22.98 3.12
CA THR A 70 5.70 22.98 1.66
C THR A 70 4.37 22.48 1.06
N PRO A 71 3.34 23.33 0.99
CA PRO A 71 1.98 22.92 0.63
C PRO A 71 1.84 22.49 -0.84
N ALA A 72 2.80 22.88 -1.69
CA ALA A 72 2.91 22.45 -3.07
C ALA A 72 4.29 21.83 -3.30
N PHE A 73 4.33 20.70 -3.99
CA PHE A 73 5.56 20.00 -4.34
C PHE A 73 5.45 19.47 -5.76
N GLU A 74 6.54 19.61 -6.51
CA GLU A 74 6.71 19.09 -7.86
C GLU A 74 8.05 18.37 -7.94
N GLY A 75 8.09 17.22 -8.61
CA GLY A 75 9.30 16.42 -8.75
C GLY A 75 9.07 15.14 -9.52
N VAL A 76 10.15 14.51 -9.99
CA VAL A 76 10.06 13.26 -10.76
C VAL A 76 9.99 12.07 -9.80
N LEU A 77 8.92 11.27 -9.89
CA LEU A 77 8.79 10.04 -9.11
C LEU A 77 9.78 8.99 -9.63
N LYS A 78 10.78 8.63 -8.80
CA LYS A 78 11.82 7.64 -9.13
C LYS A 78 11.62 6.30 -8.42
N GLY A 79 10.73 6.23 -7.44
CA GLY A 79 10.40 4.95 -6.84
C GLY A 79 9.19 4.96 -5.92
N ILE A 80 8.64 3.76 -5.72
CA ILE A 80 7.57 3.51 -4.76
C ILE A 80 8.01 2.36 -3.86
N LYS A 81 7.98 2.57 -2.54
CA LYS A 81 8.31 1.53 -1.55
C LYS A 81 7.23 1.50 -0.46
N GLY A 82 6.25 0.61 -0.61
CA GLY A 82 5.10 0.55 0.30
C GLY A 82 4.36 1.88 0.33
N GLN A 83 4.29 2.52 1.50
CA GLN A 83 3.62 3.84 1.68
C GLN A 83 4.48 5.05 1.28
N TYR A 84 5.70 4.84 0.77
CA TYR A 84 6.66 5.89 0.47
C TYR A 84 6.77 6.13 -1.04
N LEU A 85 6.59 7.39 -1.44
CA LEU A 85 6.94 7.89 -2.77
C LEU A 85 8.34 8.51 -2.70
N ILE A 86 9.21 8.16 -3.65
CA ILE A 86 10.61 8.60 -3.70
C ILE A 86 10.80 9.44 -4.95
N PHE A 87 11.30 10.66 -4.78
CA PHE A 87 11.56 11.61 -5.84
C PHE A 87 13.06 11.72 -6.16
N ASP A 88 13.37 12.26 -7.33
CA ASP A 88 14.72 12.41 -7.88
C ASP A 88 15.69 13.25 -7.03
N ASN A 89 15.20 14.20 -6.25
CA ASN A 89 15.99 15.09 -5.40
C ASN A 89 16.22 14.59 -3.95
N ASP A 90 16.20 13.26 -3.78
CA ASP A 90 16.22 12.53 -2.51
C ASP A 90 15.01 12.78 -1.57
N THR A 91 13.97 13.45 -2.08
CA THR A 91 12.75 13.68 -1.29
C THR A 91 11.93 12.40 -1.20
N VAL A 92 11.46 12.11 0.01
CA VAL A 92 10.60 10.98 0.32
C VAL A 92 9.31 11.49 0.93
N PHE A 93 8.18 11.09 0.35
CA PHE A 93 6.85 11.41 0.84
C PHE A 93 6.19 10.16 1.41
N ASN A 94 5.82 10.21 2.68
CA ASN A 94 5.03 9.16 3.33
C ASN A 94 3.55 9.51 3.20
N VAL A 95 2.83 8.84 2.32
CA VAL A 95 1.41 9.15 2.03
C VAL A 95 0.55 9.02 3.29
N ARG A 96 0.83 8.01 4.14
CA ARG A 96 0.07 7.77 5.38
C ARG A 96 0.17 8.94 6.37
N SER A 97 1.28 9.67 6.39
CA SER A 97 1.44 10.82 7.28
C SER A 97 0.50 11.98 6.93
N TRP A 98 -0.11 11.97 5.75
CA TRP A 98 -0.91 13.08 5.21
C TRP A 98 -2.31 12.64 4.77
N GLU A 99 -2.81 11.50 5.25
CA GLU A 99 -4.12 10.94 4.86
C GLU A 99 -5.33 11.84 5.19
N GLY A 100 -5.15 12.81 6.10
CA GLY A 100 -6.18 13.81 6.45
C GLY A 100 -6.21 15.05 5.54
N TYR A 101 -5.32 15.16 4.55
CA TYR A 101 -5.22 16.33 3.67
C TYR A 101 -6.00 16.10 2.38
N VAL A 102 -6.74 17.12 1.93
CA VAL A 102 -7.28 17.16 0.58
C VAL A 102 -6.18 17.64 -0.36
N VAL A 103 -5.62 16.72 -1.14
CA VAL A 103 -4.53 17.01 -2.07
C VAL A 103 -5.02 16.97 -3.52
N ARG A 104 -4.48 17.87 -4.35
CA ARG A 104 -4.61 17.79 -5.80
C ARG A 104 -3.35 17.15 -6.37
N LEU A 105 -3.51 16.09 -7.16
CA LEU A 105 -2.43 15.45 -7.89
C LEU A 105 -2.60 15.74 -9.37
N THR A 106 -1.50 16.14 -10.02
CA THR A 106 -1.44 16.41 -11.46
C THR A 106 -0.22 15.68 -12.02
N LEU A 107 -0.38 15.01 -13.16
CA LEU A 107 0.72 14.44 -13.93
C LEU A 107 1.02 15.37 -15.10
N THR A 108 2.29 15.62 -15.37
CA THR A 108 2.78 16.53 -16.41
C THR A 108 3.53 15.76 -17.48
#